data_AF-A0A8T4BG81-F1
#
_entry.id   AF-A0A8T4BG81-F1
#
_cell.length_a   1.000
_cell.length_b   1.000
_cell.length_c   1.000
_cell.angle_alpha   90.00
_cell.angle_beta   90.00
_cell.angle_gamma   90.00
#
_symmetry.space_group_name_H-M   'P 1'
#
loop_
_entity.id
_entity.type
_entity.pdbx_description
1 polymer ?
#
loop_
_entity_poly.entity_id
_entity_poly.type
_entity_poly.pdbx_seq_one_letter_code
_entity_poly.pdbx_strand_id
1 'polypeptide(L)'
;MKNENRNEEAVSPVIATILMVAITVVLAGVLYVWASSLAEGNTDGNLALYAFSGKDAQGTPGDGTADNLIMVTMDQGGDINWASIS
;
A
#
# COMPACT_ATOMS: atom_id res chain seq x y z
N MET A 1 -36.82 -27.32 -27.59
CA MET A 1 -37.00 -26.14 -26.73
C MET A 1 -35.87 -25.17 -27.07
N LYS A 2 -36.17 -24.11 -27.82
CA LYS A 2 -35.18 -23.11 -28.26
C LYS A 2 -35.22 -21.97 -27.26
N ASN A 3 -34.22 -21.94 -26.37
CA ASN A 3 -34.09 -20.94 -25.32
C ASN A 3 -32.87 -20.06 -25.61
N GLU A 4 -32.83 -19.51 -26.81
CA GLU A 4 -31.68 -18.75 -27.31
C GLU A 4 -32.22 -17.43 -27.87
N ASN A 5 -31.68 -16.33 -27.36
CA ASN A 5 -31.72 -14.96 -27.93
C ASN A 5 -32.85 -14.01 -27.52
N ARG A 6 -33.58 -14.24 -26.42
CA ARG A 6 -34.47 -13.20 -25.85
C ARG A 6 -33.74 -12.13 -25.01
N ASN A 7 -32.43 -12.28 -24.80
CA ASN A 7 -31.64 -11.38 -23.94
C ASN A 7 -30.82 -10.36 -24.74
N GLU A 8 -30.62 -10.59 -26.05
CA GLU A 8 -29.91 -9.66 -26.94
C GLU A 8 -30.84 -8.52 -27.39
N GLU A 9 -32.15 -8.77 -27.47
CA GLU A 9 -33.18 -7.75 -27.75
C GLU A 9 -33.56 -6.90 -26.52
N ALA A 10 -33.12 -7.29 -25.32
CA ALA A 10 -33.51 -6.62 -24.07
C ALA A 10 -32.66 -5.39 -23.75
N VAL A 11 -31.50 -5.23 -24.40
CA VAL A 11 -30.58 -4.10 -24.13
C VAL A 11 -30.78 -3.01 -25.18
N SER A 12 -31.66 -2.06 -24.88
CA SER A 12 -31.81 -0.85 -25.70
C SER A 12 -30.50 -0.05 -25.75
N PRO A 13 -30.14 0.61 -26.88
CA PRO A 13 -28.92 1.42 -26.99
C PRO A 13 -28.72 2.43 -25.85
N VAL A 14 -29.81 2.99 -25.33
CA VAL A 14 -29.79 3.94 -24.22
C VAL A 14 -29.59 3.24 -22.88
N ILE A 15 -30.16 2.05 -22.71
CA ILE A 15 -29.99 1.26 -21.48
C ILE A 15 -28.54 0.75 -21.40
N ALA A 16 -27.95 0.37 -22.53
CA ALA A 16 -26.56 -0.05 -22.61
C ALA A 16 -25.60 1.05 -22.10
N THR A 17 -25.82 2.30 -22.52
CA THR A 17 -24.94 3.41 -22.12
C THR A 17 -25.11 3.76 -20.64
N ILE A 18 -26.35 3.75 -20.12
CA ILE A 18 -26.59 3.99 -18.69
C ILE A 18 -25.88 2.93 -17.83
N LEU A 19 -25.98 1.65 -18.20
CA LEU A 19 -25.31 0.56 -17.47
C LEU A 19 -23.79 0.70 -17.51
N MET A 20 -23.23 1.02 -18.68
CA MET A 20 -21.80 1.23 -18.85
C MET A 20 -21.29 2.38 -17.97
N VAL A 21 -21.97 3.53 -18.02
CA VAL A 21 -21.59 4.72 -17.25
C VAL A 21 -21.76 4.49 -15.75
N ALA A 22 -22.82 3.80 -15.35
CA ALA A 22 -23.03 3.47 -13.94
C ALA A 22 -21.87 2.65 -13.36
N ILE A 23 -21.40 1.64 -14.09
CA ILE A 23 -20.28 0.80 -13.64
C ILE A 23 -18.98 1.60 -13.59
N THR A 24 -18.69 2.45 -14.58
CA THR A 24 -17.44 3.22 -14.61
C THR A 24 -17.38 4.27 -13.50
N VAL A 25 -18.51 4.92 -13.18
CA VAL A 25 -18.59 5.87 -12.06
C VAL A 25 -18.36 5.14 -10.73
N VAL A 26 -18.92 3.95 -10.56
CA VAL A 26 -18.70 3.14 -9.35
C VAL A 26 -17.23 2.73 -9.23
N LEU A 27 -16.61 2.22 -10.29
CA LEU A 27 -15.19 1.84 -10.28
C LEU A 27 -14.28 3.03 -10.00
N ALA A 28 -14.57 4.19 -10.59
CA ALA A 28 -13.83 5.43 -10.32
C ALA A 28 -13.99 5.86 -8.86
N GLY A 29 -15.19 5.75 -8.28
CA GLY A 29 -15.45 6.05 -6.87
C GLY A 29 -14.70 5.12 -5.92
N VAL A 30 -14.72 3.81 -6.18
CA VAL A 30 -13.98 2.82 -5.36
C VAL A 30 -12.48 3.05 -5.46
N LEU A 31 -11.96 3.28 -6.67
CA LEU A 31 -10.54 3.61 -6.88
C LEU A 31 -10.15 4.93 -6.18
N TYR A 32 -11.03 5.94 -6.19
CA TYR A 32 -10.79 7.20 -5.49
C TYR A 32 -10.68 6.99 -3.97
N VAL A 33 -11.61 6.26 -3.35
CA VAL A 33 -11.57 5.99 -1.91
C VAL A 33 -10.33 5.18 -1.55
N TRP A 34 -9.99 4.17 -2.35
CA TRP A 34 -8.79 3.36 -2.14
C TRP A 34 -7.50 4.18 -2.29
N ALA A 35 -7.39 4.99 -3.34
CA ALA A 35 -6.24 5.87 -3.54
C ALA A 35 -6.13 6.96 -2.48
N SER A 36 -7.26 7.49 -2.00
CA SER A 36 -7.29 8.48 -0.91
C SER A 36 -6.82 7.86 0.40
N SER A 37 -7.25 6.64 0.71
CA SER A 37 -6.78 5.90 1.88
C SER A 37 -5.27 5.61 1.81
N LEU A 38 -4.75 5.30 0.63
CA LEU A 38 -3.31 5.15 0.39
C LEU A 38 -2.56 6.49 0.53
N ALA A 39 -3.16 7.59 0.08
CA ALA A 39 -2.54 8.92 0.11
C ALA A 39 -2.56 9.55 1.51
N GLU A 40 -3.65 9.42 2.28
CA GLU A 40 -3.72 9.85 3.68
C GLU A 40 -2.71 9.07 4.53
N GLY A 41 -2.53 7.76 4.27
CA GLY A 41 -1.44 6.98 4.86
C GLY A 41 -0.02 7.36 4.40
N ASN A 42 0.13 8.34 3.51
CA ASN A 42 1.38 8.71 2.83
C ASN A 42 1.66 10.23 2.83
N THR A 43 0.96 11.02 3.64
CA THR A 43 1.16 12.48 3.65
C THR A 43 2.52 12.92 4.25
N ASP A 44 3.30 11.98 4.81
CA ASP A 44 4.68 12.20 5.26
C ASP A 44 5.75 11.50 4.39
N GLY A 45 5.49 11.34 3.09
CA GLY A 45 6.53 11.33 2.04
C GLY A 45 7.44 10.11 1.93
N ASN A 46 7.18 9.01 2.63
CA ASN A 46 7.93 7.77 2.43
C ASN A 46 7.03 6.57 2.75
N LEU A 47 6.84 5.65 1.81
CA LEU A 47 6.22 4.34 2.08
C LEU A 47 7.23 3.46 2.84
N ALA A 48 7.62 3.90 4.04
CA ALA A 48 8.41 3.11 4.96
C ALA A 48 7.50 2.60 6.07
N LEU A 49 6.94 1.41 5.84
CA LEU A 49 6.29 0.62 6.89
C LEU A 49 7.20 0.47 8.12
N TYR A 50 8.51 0.41 7.88
CA TYR A 50 9.56 0.55 8.88
C TYR A 50 10.72 1.35 8.25
N ALA A 51 11.16 2.44 8.89
CA ALA A 51 12.33 3.21 8.49
C ALA A 51 13.43 3.04 9.54
N PHE A 52 14.67 2.82 9.10
CA PHE A 52 15.82 2.71 9.99
C PHE A 52 16.91 3.70 9.57
N SER A 53 17.46 4.45 10.52
CA SER A 53 18.69 5.21 10.34
C SER A 53 19.81 4.61 11.16
N GLY A 54 21.03 4.75 10.65
CA GLY A 54 22.24 4.30 11.32
C GLY A 54 23.18 5.47 11.57
N LYS A 55 23.76 5.54 12.76
CA LYS A 55 24.98 6.32 13.04
C LYS A 55 26.15 5.36 13.05
N ASP A 56 27.05 5.57 12.10
CA ASP A 56 28.24 4.75 11.93
C ASP A 56 29.19 4.87 13.12
N ALA A 57 29.94 3.79 13.36
CA ALA A 57 31.01 3.76 14.34
C ALA A 57 32.22 4.48 13.74
N GLN A 58 32.30 5.79 13.96
CA GLN A 58 33.40 6.64 13.47
C GLN A 58 34.75 6.07 13.93
N GLY A 59 35.43 5.30 13.07
CA GLY A 59 36.69 4.61 13.38
C GLY A 59 36.92 3.35 12.53
N THR A 60 38.13 2.79 12.61
CA THR A 60 38.47 1.50 11.99
C THR A 60 38.34 0.40 13.03
N PRO A 61 37.67 -0.74 12.74
CA PRO A 61 37.61 -1.87 13.66
C PRO A 61 39.00 -2.38 14.04
N GLY A 62 39.19 -2.69 15.32
CA GLY A 62 40.42 -3.25 15.87
C GLY A 62 40.28 -4.73 16.24
N ASP A 63 41.39 -5.36 16.60
CA ASP A 63 41.40 -6.76 17.07
C ASP A 63 41.03 -6.90 18.56
N GLY A 64 40.73 -5.77 19.22
CA GLY A 64 40.37 -5.68 20.63
C GLY A 64 38.86 -5.63 20.87
N THR A 65 38.46 -5.44 22.12
CA THR A 65 37.04 -5.37 22.52
C THR A 65 36.53 -3.95 22.74
N ALA A 66 37.35 -2.93 22.48
CA ALA A 66 37.08 -1.53 22.81
C ALA A 66 36.67 -0.68 21.59
N ASP A 67 36.08 -1.31 20.58
CA ASP A 67 35.64 -0.63 19.36
C ASP A 67 34.36 0.20 19.58
N ASN A 68 34.19 1.23 18.76
CA ASN A 68 32.96 2.01 18.72
C ASN A 68 31.82 1.16 18.15
N LEU A 69 30.61 1.31 18.70
CA LEU A 69 29.42 0.60 18.24
C LEU A 69 28.62 1.44 17.24
N ILE A 70 28.01 0.76 16.27
CA ILE A 70 27.03 1.34 15.35
C ILE A 70 25.69 1.41 16.08
N MET A 71 25.02 2.56 15.99
CA MET A 71 23.67 2.75 16.52
C MET A 71 22.67 2.73 15.39
N VAL A 72 21.75 1.77 15.39
CA VAL A 72 20.61 1.73 14.47
C VAL A 72 19.36 2.14 15.23
N THR A 73 18.63 3.11 14.71
CA THR A 73 17.38 3.62 15.27
C THR A 73 16.25 3.37 14.27
N MET A 74 15.10 2.90 14.76
CA MET A 74 13.88 2.85 13.95
C MET A 74 13.22 4.22 14.02
N ASP A 75 13.23 4.93 12.89
CA ASP A 75 12.69 6.29 12.81
C ASP A 75 11.18 6.29 12.53
N GLN A 76 10.66 5.22 11.93
CA GLN A 76 9.24 5.03 11.63
C GLN A 76 8.86 3.55 11.71
N GLY A 77 7.63 3.24 12.15
CA GLY A 77 7.10 1.88 12.28
C GLY A 77 6.32 1.65 13.58
N GLY A 78 5.72 0.47 13.74
CA GLY A 78 5.01 0.07 14.97
C GLY A 78 5.92 -0.59 16.01
N ASP A 79 5.42 -0.74 17.25
CA ASP A 79 6.17 -1.36 18.35
C ASP A 79 6.73 -2.73 17.96
N ILE A 80 8.04 -2.92 18.17
CA ILE A 80 8.69 -4.21 17.93
C ILE A 80 8.31 -5.17 19.06
N ASN A 81 7.68 -6.28 18.71
CA ASN A 81 7.46 -7.37 19.65
C ASN A 81 8.74 -8.19 19.82
N TRP A 82 9.56 -7.79 20.80
CA TRP A 82 10.82 -8.46 21.12
C TRP A 82 10.65 -9.91 21.59
N ALA A 83 9.47 -10.30 22.06
CA ALA A 83 9.21 -11.66 22.53
C ALA A 83 9.07 -12.69 21.40
N SER A 84 8.84 -12.25 20.15
CA SER A 84 8.76 -13.15 18.99
C SER A 84 10.06 -13.27 18.19
N ILE A 85 11.09 -12.49 18.52
CA ILE A 85 12.42 -12.52 17.87
C ILE A 85 13.40 -13.35 18.74
N SER A 86 12.89 -14.41 19.35
CA SER A 86 13.68 -15.41 20.10
C SER A 86 14.18 -16.53 19.19
#